data_AF-A0A445D5C9-F1
#
_entry.id   AF-A0A445D5C9-F1
#
_cell.length_a   1.000
_cell.length_b   1.000
_cell.length_c   1.000
_cell.angle_alpha   90.00
_cell.angle_beta   90.00
_cell.angle_gamma   90.00
#
_symmetry.space_group_name_H-M   'P 1'
#
loop_
_entity.id
_entity.type
_entity.pdbx_description
1 polymer ?
#
loop_
_entity_poly.entity_id
_entity_poly.type
_entity_poly.pdbx_seq_one_letter_code
_entity_poly.pdbx_strand_id
1 'polypeptide(L)' 'MEVIFTTMPYDNILSLFRSTYDNHLRKKNLKNRMKTLKDHFGVCYDHFHDLNGFSWNSIAKMFEAEAKVWKELIKEFN' A
#
# COMPACT_ATOMS: atom_id res chain seq x y z
N MET A 1 -24.97 -6.63 -7.91
CA MET A 1 -24.66 -5.61 -6.89
C MET A 1 -23.84 -4.53 -7.58
N GLU A 2 -24.45 -3.39 -7.87
CA GLU A 2 -23.73 -2.24 -8.42
C GLU A 2 -22.90 -1.59 -7.31
N VAL A 3 -21.59 -1.48 -7.51
CA VAL A 3 -20.70 -0.74 -6.61
C VAL A 3 -20.90 0.74 -6.92
N ILE A 4 -21.86 1.37 -6.26
CA ILE A 4 -22.06 2.82 -6.33
C ILE A 4 -20.81 3.46 -5.69
N PHE A 5 -20.00 4.14 -6.50
CA PHE A 5 -18.84 4.92 -6.07
C PHE A 5 -19.31 6.13 -5.25
N THR A 6 -19.74 5.86 -4.03
CA THR A 6 -20.18 6.87 -3.08
C THR A 6 -19.01 7.32 -2.22
N THR A 7 -19.12 8.50 -1.61
CA THR A 7 -18.17 8.97 -0.59
C THR A 7 -18.18 8.14 0.70
N MET A 8 -19.10 7.17 0.81
CA MET A 8 -19.31 6.30 1.97
C MET A 8 -18.06 5.59 2.48
N PRO A 9 -17.11 5.08 1.64
CA PRO A 9 -15.96 4.34 2.16
C PRO A 9 -15.08 5.21 3.06
N TYR A 10 -14.84 6.47 2.67
CA TYR A 10 -14.05 7.38 3.48
C TYR A 10 -14.77 7.80 4.77
N ASP A 11 -16.10 7.93 4.73
CA ASP A 11 -16.88 8.33 5.89
C ASP A 11 -16.99 7.18 6.90
N ASN A 12 -17.14 5.93 6.42
CA ASN A 12 -17.11 4.73 7.26
C ASN A 12 -15.76 4.51 7.92
N ILE A 13 -14.66 4.63 7.14
CA ILE A 13 -13.29 4.53 7.67
C ILE A 13 -13.05 5.67 8.67
N LEU A 14 -13.49 6.89 8.38
CA LEU A 14 -13.33 8.01 9.31
C LEU A 14 -14.10 7.79 10.61
N SER A 15 -15.33 7.27 10.54
CA SER A 15 -16.12 6.93 11.72
C SER A 15 -15.40 5.89 12.60
N LEU A 16 -14.93 4.79 11.99
CA LEU A 16 -14.18 3.75 12.69
C LEU A 16 -12.88 4.29 13.30
N PHE A 17 -12.13 5.10 12.57
CA PHE A 17 -10.88 5.67 13.07
C PHE A 17 -11.13 6.63 14.24
N ARG A 18 -12.19 7.43 14.17
CA ARG A 18 -12.58 8.32 15.27
C ARG A 18 -13.08 7.57 16.49
N SER A 19 -13.73 6.42 16.32
CA SER A 19 -14.15 5.58 17.45
C SER A 19 -12.99 4.84 18.11
N THR A 20 -11.95 4.49 17.35
CA THR A 20 -10.81 3.70 17.85
C THR A 20 -9.68 4.56 18.40
N TYR A 21 -9.43 5.72 17.79
CA TYR A 21 -8.29 6.58 18.12
C TYR A 21 -8.76 7.91 18.73
N ASP A 22 -9.06 8.90 17.89
CA ASP A 22 -9.40 10.26 18.32
C ASP A 22 -10.30 10.96 17.29
N ASN A 23 -11.21 11.80 17.77
CA ASN A 23 -12.20 12.52 17.00
C ASN A 23 -11.60 13.63 16.09
N HIS A 24 -10.35 14.06 16.33
CA HIS A 24 -9.72 15.14 15.56
C HIS A 24 -9.34 14.73 14.12
N LEU A 25 -9.32 13.43 13.82
CA LEU A 25 -9.07 12.94 12.46
C LEU A 25 -10.13 13.50 11.49
N ARG A 26 -9.69 13.95 10.32
CA ARG A 26 -10.57 14.47 9.26
C ARG A 26 -10.39 13.68 7.98
N LYS A 27 -11.38 13.72 7.10
CA LYS A 27 -11.36 13.08 5.78
C LYS A 27 -10.11 13.43 4.96
N LYS A 28 -9.60 14.66 5.07
CA LYS A 28 -8.34 15.08 4.43
C LYS A 28 -7.12 14.29 4.90
N ASN A 29 -7.05 13.95 6.19
CA ASN A 29 -5.95 13.16 6.75
C ASN A 29 -5.96 11.75 6.16
N LEU A 30 -7.14 11.13 6.04
CA LEU A 30 -7.29 9.82 5.39
C LEU A 30 -6.88 9.85 3.91
N LYS A 31 -7.33 10.85 3.17
CA LYS A 31 -6.96 11.02 1.76
C LYS A 31 -5.45 11.18 1.59
N ASN A 32 -4.83 12.03 2.41
CA ASN A 32 -3.37 12.23 2.38
C ASN A 32 -2.64 10.93 2.71
N ARG A 33 -3.07 10.20 3.74
CA ARG A 33 -2.45 8.92 4.11
C ARG A 33 -2.59 7.87 3.02
N MET A 34 -3.77 7.77 2.41
CA MET A 34 -4.02 6.86 1.28
C MET A 34 -3.12 7.21 0.08
N LYS A 35 -2.94 8.50 -0.21
CA LYS A 35 -2.00 8.96 -1.24
C LYS A 35 -0.58 8.49 -0.93
N THR A 36 -0.07 8.77 0.26
CA THR A 36 1.28 8.33 0.68
C THR A 36 1.45 6.81 0.57
N LEU A 37 0.45 6.02 0.95
CA LEU A 37 0.52 4.56 0.83
C LEU A 37 0.58 4.10 -0.63
N LYS A 38 -0.20 4.73 -1.51
CA LYS A 38 -0.16 4.45 -2.96
C LYS A 38 1.16 4.85 -3.58
N ASP A 39 1.70 6.01 -3.21
CA ASP A 39 2.97 6.50 -3.74
C ASP A 39 4.12 5.56 -3.34
N HIS A 40 4.20 5.13 -2.07
CA HIS A 40 5.20 4.15 -1.64
C HIS A 40 5.03 2.78 -2.32
N PHE A 41 3.80 2.30 -2.45
CA PHE A 41 3.54 1.06 -3.17
C PHE A 41 3.96 1.16 -4.63
N GLY A 42 3.65 2.28 -5.31
CA GLY A 42 4.01 2.53 -6.69
C GLY A 42 5.52 2.46 -6.90
N VAL A 43 6.30 3.10 -6.02
CA VAL A 43 7.78 3.01 -6.08
C VAL A 43 8.25 1.56 -6.00
N CYS A 44 7.76 0.76 -5.04
CA CYS A 44 8.16 -0.66 -4.96
C CYS A 44 7.68 -1.46 -6.18
N TYR A 45 6.45 -1.20 -6.63
CA TYR A 45 5.85 -1.89 -7.77
C TYR A 45 6.69 -1.67 -9.01
N ASP A 46 6.97 -0.41 -9.37
CA ASP A 46 7.76 -0.03 -10.53
C ASP A 46 9.15 -0.69 -10.55
N HIS A 47 9.75 -0.95 -9.39
CA HIS A 47 11.05 -1.61 -9.30
C HIS A 47 10.99 -3.14 -9.39
N PHE A 48 9.93 -3.78 -8.88
CA PHE A 48 9.95 -5.24 -8.65
C PHE A 48 8.93 -6.02 -9.48
N HIS A 49 7.85 -5.41 -9.99
CA HIS A 49 6.73 -6.15 -10.57
C HIS A 49 7.06 -6.93 -11.84
N ASP A 50 8.02 -6.45 -12.63
CA ASP A 50 8.48 -7.08 -13.86
C ASP A 50 9.76 -7.91 -13.67
N LEU A 51 10.33 -7.93 -12.46
CA LEU A 51 11.53 -8.71 -12.16
C LEU A 51 11.16 -10.17 -11.85
N ASN A 52 11.83 -11.09 -12.55
CA ASN A 52 11.60 -12.52 -12.33
C ASN A 52 12.00 -12.93 -10.91
N GLY A 53 11.16 -13.74 -10.26
CA GLY A 53 11.38 -14.22 -8.90
C GLY A 53 10.87 -13.29 -7.80
N PHE A 54 10.37 -12.09 -8.13
CA PHE A 54 9.66 -11.22 -7.18
C PHE A 54 8.15 -11.41 -7.29
N SER A 55 7.47 -11.35 -6.15
CA SER A 55 6.00 -11.38 -6.10
C SER A 55 5.47 -10.54 -4.94
N TRP A 56 4.30 -9.94 -5.12
CA TRP A 56 3.66 -9.17 -4.04
C TRP A 56 2.98 -10.10 -3.02
N ASN A 57 3.44 -10.08 -1.77
CA ASN A 57 2.75 -10.71 -0.66
C ASN A 57 1.68 -9.76 -0.10
N SER A 58 0.42 -10.07 -0.39
CA SER A 58 -0.72 -9.25 0.03
C SER A 58 -1.01 -9.30 1.54
N ILE A 59 -0.47 -10.27 2.28
CA ILE A 59 -0.59 -10.38 3.74
C ILE A 59 0.49 -9.53 4.40
N ALA A 60 1.75 -9.76 4.03
CA ALA A 60 2.90 -9.03 4.57
C ALA A 60 3.01 -7.58 4.07
N LYS A 61 2.28 -7.24 2.99
CA LYS A 61 2.31 -5.93 2.32
C LYS A 61 3.71 -5.55 1.82
N MET A 62 4.41 -6.51 1.22
CA MET A 62 5.74 -6.32 0.64
C MET A 62 6.00 -7.24 -0.55
N PHE A 63 7.01 -6.91 -1.34
CA PHE A 63 7.54 -7.83 -2.34
C PHE A 63 8.42 -8.89 -1.68
N GLU A 64 8.23 -10.14 -2.08
CA GLU A 64 8.99 -11.29 -1.61
C GLU A 64 9.64 -12.00 -2.79
N ALA A 65 10.83 -12.52 -2.52
CA ALA A 65 11.64 -13.31 -3.44
C ALA A 65 12.55 -14.24 -2.63
N GLU A 66 13.10 -15.27 -3.27
CA GLU A 66 14.11 -16.10 -2.63
C GLU A 66 15.36 -15.28 -2.28
N ALA A 67 16.06 -15.66 -1.21
CA ALA A 67 17.28 -14.97 -0.78
C ALA A 67 18.36 -14.89 -1.87
N LYS A 68 18.41 -15.85 -2.80
CA LYS A 68 19.33 -15.82 -3.95
C LYS A 68 18.99 -14.70 -4.94
N VAL A 69 17.70 -14.47 -5.20
CA VAL A 69 17.20 -13.43 -6.12
C VAL A 69 17.53 -12.04 -5.55
N TRP A 70 17.33 -11.83 -4.25
CA TRP A 70 17.74 -10.58 -3.59
C TRP A 70 19.24 -10.32 -3.69
N LYS A 71 20.08 -11.35 -3.49
CA LYS A 71 21.53 -11.23 -3.60
C LYS A 71 22.00 -10.91 -5.03
N GLU A 72 21.35 -11.49 -6.02
CA GLU A 72 21.64 -11.22 -7.44
C GLU A 72 21.29 -9.77 -7.78
N LEU A 73 20.10 -9.30 -7.40
CA LEU A 73 19.70 -7.91 -7.62
C LEU A 73 20.68 -6.90 -7.00
N ILE A 74 21.11 -7.11 -5.75
CA ILE A 74 22.04 -6.20 -5.06
C ILE A 74 23.40 -6.11 -5.79
N LYS A 75 23.85 -7.19 -6.45
CA LYS A 75 25.11 -7.16 -7.22
C LYS A 75 25.00 -6.29 -8.47
N GLU A 76 23.82 -6.10 -9.04
CA GLU A 76 23.64 -5.25 -10.22
C GLU A 76 23.78 -3.75 -9.90
N PHE A 77 23.67 -3.37 -8.62
CA PHE A 77 23.78 -1.99 -8.14
C PHE A 77 25.13 -1.63 -7.51
N ASN A 78 26.07 -2.59 -7.41
CA ASN A 78 27.42 -2.40 -6.89
C ASN A 78 28.47 -2.51 -7.99
#